data_AF-B4IU15-F1
#
_entry.id   AF-B4IU15-F1
#
_cell.length_a   1.000
_cell.length_b   1.000
_cell.length_c   1.000
_cell.angle_alpha   90.00
_cell.angle_beta   90.00
_cell.angle_gamma   90.00
#
_symmetry.space_group_name_H-M   'P 1'
#
loop_
_entity.id
_entity.type
_entity.pdbx_description
1 polymer ?
#
loop_
_entity_poly.entity_id
_entity_poly.type
_entity_poly.pdbx_seq_one_letter_code
_entity_poly.pdbx_strand_id
1 'polypeptide(L)'
;MQRGKYQPLAFRNTLDYDANFVKVIVLTGLDNKQNPERRTPLGRKKRTYGTNLPGPRITYTTTTQDGDQQCGSSVQLPQASYFALQLPYTCFGLGRTPNFVDQLTVGLGSKLRNWTQLIPNSQIIVVPKPLNEPSHWKAQLFVTPSKLILMSVVALGGTCLVIVFIILVLYIKEKREDKQERLQESHRFHFDAM
;
A
#
# COMPACT_ATOMS: atom_id res chain seq x y z
N MET A 1 -32.59 -24.88 -43.33
CA MET A 1 -31.93 -23.68 -42.76
C MET A 1 -32.58 -23.35 -41.41
N GLN A 2 -31.96 -23.75 -40.30
CA GLN A 2 -32.44 -23.37 -38.96
C GLN A 2 -31.91 -21.96 -38.64
N ARG A 3 -32.82 -21.00 -38.44
CA ARG A 3 -32.49 -19.65 -37.96
C ARG A 3 -32.14 -19.75 -36.47
N GLY A 4 -30.86 -19.59 -36.14
CA GLY A 4 -30.40 -19.48 -34.76
C GLY A 4 -31.01 -18.25 -34.08
N LYS A 5 -31.64 -18.45 -32.91
CA LYS A 5 -32.10 -17.35 -32.06
C LYS A 5 -30.90 -16.73 -31.35
N TYR A 6 -30.54 -15.51 -31.72
CA TYR A 6 -29.53 -14.73 -31.00
C TYR A 6 -30.22 -13.89 -29.93
N GLN A 7 -29.84 -14.08 -28.66
CA GLN A 7 -30.29 -13.24 -27.55
C GLN A 7 -29.14 -12.34 -27.12
N PRO A 8 -29.38 -11.03 -26.90
CA PRO A 8 -28.37 -10.13 -26.37
C PRO A 8 -28.13 -10.48 -24.90
N LEU A 9 -26.94 -10.99 -24.59
CA LEU A 9 -26.46 -11.16 -23.22
C LEU A 9 -25.76 -9.86 -22.79
N ALA A 10 -26.29 -9.22 -21.74
CA ALA A 10 -25.62 -8.07 -21.13
C ALA A 10 -24.54 -8.58 -20.17
N PHE A 11 -23.28 -8.55 -20.61
CA PHE A 11 -22.15 -8.92 -19.76
C PHE A 11 -21.75 -7.73 -18.89
N ARG A 12 -22.03 -7.81 -17.59
CA ARG A 12 -21.55 -6.83 -16.62
C ARG A 12 -20.16 -7.25 -16.16
N ASN A 13 -19.13 -6.64 -16.75
CA ASN A 13 -17.76 -6.82 -16.28
C ASN A 13 -17.58 -6.07 -14.95
N THR A 14 -17.60 -6.78 -13.82
CA THR A 14 -17.25 -6.22 -12.51
C THR A 14 -15.72 -6.04 -12.43
N LEU A 15 -15.24 -4.91 -12.94
CA LEU A 15 -13.81 -4.53 -12.94
C LEU A 15 -13.24 -4.28 -11.54
N ASP A 16 -14.06 -4.23 -10.49
CA ASP A 16 -13.66 -3.82 -9.14
C ASP A 16 -12.59 -4.74 -8.49
N TYR A 17 -12.33 -5.93 -9.06
CA TYR A 17 -11.36 -6.89 -8.50
C TYR A 17 -10.30 -7.43 -9.46
N ASP A 18 -10.37 -7.12 -10.77
CA ASP A 18 -9.63 -7.89 -11.77
C ASP A 18 -8.57 -7.09 -12.57
N ALA A 19 -8.56 -5.76 -12.46
CA ALA A 19 -7.65 -4.93 -13.23
C ALA A 19 -6.65 -4.20 -12.33
N ASN A 20 -5.44 -4.74 -12.25
CA ASN A 20 -4.34 -4.14 -11.54
C ASN A 20 -3.58 -3.15 -12.43
N PHE A 21 -3.14 -2.04 -11.84
CA PHE A 21 -2.27 -1.07 -12.50
C PHE A 21 -1.14 -0.62 -11.58
N VAL A 22 -0.04 -0.15 -12.17
CA VAL A 22 1.01 0.55 -11.44
C VAL A 22 1.25 1.91 -12.06
N LYS A 23 1.17 2.94 -11.23
CA LYS A 23 1.44 4.32 -11.62
C LYS A 23 2.83 4.72 -11.12
N VAL A 24 3.66 5.23 -12.02
CA VAL A 24 5.03 5.64 -11.71
C VAL A 24 5.25 7.09 -12.12
N ILE A 25 5.84 7.87 -11.22
CA ILE A 25 6.25 9.25 -11.43
C ILE A 25 7.73 9.36 -11.10
N VAL A 26 8.51 9.89 -12.02
CA VAL A 26 9.93 10.21 -11.81
C VAL A 26 10.08 11.72 -11.71
N LEU A 27 10.65 12.20 -10.62
CA LEU A 27 10.83 13.63 -10.36
C LEU A 27 12.27 14.07 -10.61
N THR A 28 12.50 15.38 -10.72
CA THR A 28 13.86 15.95 -10.83
C THR A 28 14.67 15.87 -9.52
N GLY A 29 14.02 15.94 -8.35
CA GLY A 29 14.67 15.73 -7.05
C GLY A 29 15.69 16.79 -6.61
N LEU A 30 15.38 18.07 -6.80
CA LEU A 30 16.18 19.22 -6.38
C LEU A 30 16.10 19.47 -4.86
N ASP A 31 17.19 19.95 -4.28
CA ASP A 31 17.21 20.46 -2.90
C ASP A 31 17.31 21.99 -2.92
N ASN A 32 16.65 22.64 -1.98
CA ASN A 32 16.82 24.07 -1.76
C ASN A 32 17.79 24.31 -0.59
N LYS A 33 18.93 24.95 -0.86
CA LYS A 33 19.93 25.31 0.18
C LYS A 33 19.38 26.30 1.22
N GLN A 34 18.41 27.13 0.85
CA GLN A 34 17.77 28.10 1.75
C GLN A 34 16.78 27.46 2.73
N ASN A 35 16.33 26.23 2.45
CA ASN A 35 15.45 25.47 3.35
C ASN A 35 16.05 24.09 3.64
N PRO A 36 17.08 24.03 4.50
CA PRO A 36 17.77 22.78 4.81
C PRO A 36 16.85 21.77 5.51
N GLU A 37 17.28 20.51 5.54
CA GLU A 37 16.56 19.41 6.17
C GLU A 37 16.23 19.74 7.64
N ARG A 38 14.93 19.89 7.95
CA ARG A 38 14.50 20.07 9.34
C ARG A 38 14.41 18.70 10.03
N ARG A 39 15.02 18.61 11.22
CA ARG A 39 14.74 17.53 12.16
C ARG A 39 13.35 17.76 12.75
N THR A 40 12.45 16.81 12.52
CA THR A 40 11.15 16.74 13.18
C THR A 40 11.22 15.69 14.30
N PRO A 41 10.29 15.70 15.28
CA PRO A 41 10.22 14.64 16.30
C PRO A 41 10.09 13.23 15.70
N LEU A 42 9.54 13.14 14.48
CA LEU A 42 9.42 11.91 13.68
C LEU A 42 10.66 11.59 12.82
N GLY A 43 11.77 12.33 12.95
CA GLY A 43 13.02 12.11 12.22
C GLY A 43 13.40 13.23 11.25
N ARG A 44 14.44 13.00 10.44
CA ARG A 44 14.93 13.96 9.43
C ARG A 44 13.98 13.98 8.22
N LYS A 45 13.29 15.09 7.97
CA LYS A 45 12.45 15.25 6.77
C LYS A 45 13.21 16.05 5.72
N LYS A 46 13.92 15.34 4.83
CA LYS A 46 14.50 15.95 3.63
C LYS A 46 13.38 16.31 2.67
N ARG A 47 13.13 17.61 2.47
CA ARG A 47 12.20 18.10 1.45
C ARG A 47 12.93 18.19 0.11
N THR A 48 12.84 17.12 -0.67
CA THR A 48 13.19 17.17 -2.09
C THR A 48 12.03 17.80 -2.84
N TYR A 49 12.32 18.86 -3.59
CA TYR A 49 11.39 19.48 -4.52
C TYR A 49 11.63 18.90 -5.91
N GLY A 50 10.61 18.85 -6.73
CA GLY A 50 10.81 18.37 -8.10
C GLY A 50 9.56 18.53 -8.93
N THR A 51 9.79 18.67 -10.23
CA THR A 51 8.75 18.53 -11.24
C THR A 51 8.90 17.19 -11.94
N ASN A 52 7.93 16.83 -12.78
CA ASN A 52 7.96 15.62 -13.58
C ASN A 52 9.14 15.71 -14.56
N LEU A 53 10.08 14.79 -14.43
CA LEU A 53 11.27 14.72 -15.27
C LEU A 53 10.89 14.09 -16.62
N PRO A 54 11.11 14.75 -17.77
CA PRO A 54 10.86 14.14 -19.09
C PRO A 54 12.01 13.24 -19.51
N GLY A 55 11.69 12.10 -20.15
CA GLY A 55 12.69 11.17 -20.68
C GLY A 55 13.08 9.94 -19.84
N PRO A 56 12.79 9.80 -18.53
CA PRO A 56 13.03 8.55 -17.80
C PRO A 56 12.36 7.36 -18.47
N ARG A 57 13.12 6.28 -18.65
CA ARG A 57 12.59 4.99 -19.11
C ARG A 57 12.15 4.19 -17.89
N ILE A 58 10.91 3.73 -17.91
CA ILE A 58 10.30 2.96 -16.83
C ILE A 58 9.91 1.62 -17.40
N THR A 59 10.40 0.54 -16.79
CA THR A 59 10.14 -0.82 -17.24
C THR A 59 9.69 -1.64 -16.05
N TYR A 60 8.61 -2.40 -16.20
CA TYR A 60 8.20 -3.39 -15.22
C TYR A 60 8.38 -4.80 -15.78
N THR A 61 8.62 -5.73 -14.88
CA THR A 61 8.65 -7.16 -15.14
C THR A 61 7.89 -7.83 -14.00
N THR A 62 7.01 -8.77 -14.34
CA THR A 62 6.16 -9.50 -13.40
C THR A 62 5.81 -10.86 -13.97
N THR A 63 5.43 -11.79 -13.12
CA THR A 63 4.92 -13.10 -13.51
C THR A 63 3.39 -13.09 -13.46
N THR A 64 2.72 -13.64 -14.48
CA THR A 64 1.25 -13.78 -14.51
C THR A 64 0.80 -14.93 -13.60
N GLN A 65 -0.52 -15.05 -13.38
CA GLN A 65 -1.07 -16.17 -12.60
C GLN A 65 -0.81 -17.53 -13.26
N ASP A 66 -0.68 -17.55 -14.59
CA ASP A 66 -0.41 -18.74 -15.39
C ASP A 66 1.08 -19.12 -15.38
N GLY A 67 1.94 -18.32 -14.72
CA GLY A 67 3.38 -18.55 -14.63
C GLY A 67 4.19 -17.93 -15.76
N ASP A 68 3.55 -17.25 -16.71
CA ASP A 68 4.23 -16.59 -17.81
C ASP A 68 4.87 -15.27 -17.39
N GLN A 69 6.01 -14.93 -18.01
CA GLN A 69 6.67 -13.66 -17.75
C GLN A 69 6.03 -12.53 -18.57
N GLN A 70 5.57 -11.50 -17.89
CA GLN A 70 5.02 -10.28 -18.47
C GLN A 70 5.97 -9.10 -18.20
N CYS A 71 6.26 -8.31 -19.24
CA CYS A 71 7.03 -7.09 -19.09
C CYS A 71 6.45 -5.97 -19.93
N GLY A 72 6.75 -4.73 -19.55
CA GLY A 72 6.35 -3.56 -20.31
C GLY A 72 7.28 -2.40 -20.03
N SER A 73 7.51 -1.57 -21.04
CA SER A 73 8.41 -0.41 -20.95
C SER A 73 7.73 0.82 -21.54
N SER A 74 7.88 1.96 -20.88
CA SER A 74 7.37 3.24 -21.34
C SER A 74 8.30 4.36 -20.89
N VAL A 75 8.19 5.51 -21.54
CA VAL A 75 8.97 6.71 -21.22
C VAL A 75 8.04 7.73 -20.59
N GLN A 76 8.53 8.47 -19.60
CA GLN A 76 7.76 9.55 -18.99
C GLN A 76 7.80 10.81 -19.86
N LEU A 77 6.62 11.43 -20.03
CA LEU A 77 6.41 12.61 -20.87
C LEU A 77 6.92 12.46 -22.34
N PRO A 78 6.54 11.39 -23.07
CA PRO A 78 7.01 11.17 -24.44
C PRO A 78 6.25 12.07 -25.43
N GLN A 79 6.92 13.05 -26.03
CA GLN A 79 6.28 14.05 -26.91
C GLN A 79 6.63 13.82 -28.38
N ALA A 80 5.60 13.66 -29.22
CA ALA A 80 5.74 13.58 -30.68
C ALA A 80 4.97 14.68 -31.43
N SER A 81 4.06 15.42 -30.77
CA SER A 81 3.24 16.47 -31.38
C SER A 81 3.36 17.81 -30.63
N TYR A 82 2.91 18.88 -31.28
CA TYR A 82 2.85 20.23 -30.70
C TYR A 82 1.68 20.31 -29.69
N PHE A 83 1.91 20.92 -28.52
CA PHE A 83 0.94 21.06 -27.41
C PHE A 83 0.25 19.75 -26.94
N ALA A 84 0.98 18.64 -26.90
CA ALA A 84 0.44 17.39 -26.34
C ALA A 84 0.15 17.54 -24.83
N LEU A 85 -1.09 17.26 -24.41
CA LEU A 85 -1.44 17.16 -22.99
C LEU A 85 -1.00 15.81 -22.43
N GLN A 86 0.25 15.76 -21.95
CA GLN A 86 0.79 14.56 -21.34
C GLN A 86 0.48 14.49 -19.86
N LEU A 87 0.30 13.26 -19.39
CA LEU A 87 0.15 13.00 -17.97
C LEU A 87 1.52 13.07 -17.27
N PRO A 88 1.57 13.55 -16.02
CA PRO A 88 2.80 13.62 -15.23
C PRO A 88 3.30 12.26 -14.73
N TYR A 89 2.65 11.17 -15.11
CA TYR A 89 2.94 9.80 -14.70
C TYR A 89 2.84 8.85 -15.87
N THR A 90 3.53 7.72 -15.78
CA THR A 90 3.28 6.55 -16.61
C THR A 90 2.39 5.57 -15.86
N CYS A 91 1.45 4.95 -16.55
CA CYS A 91 0.55 3.95 -15.98
C CYS A 91 0.69 2.67 -16.79
N PHE A 92 0.98 1.57 -16.09
CA PHE A 92 1.05 0.24 -16.69
C PHE A 92 -0.17 -0.54 -16.25
N GLY A 93 -0.97 -1.01 -17.21
CA GLY A 93 -1.99 -2.02 -16.97
C GLY A 93 -1.31 -3.37 -16.80
N LEU A 94 -1.53 -4.01 -15.66
CA LEU A 94 -0.95 -5.30 -15.34
C LEU A 94 -1.95 -6.44 -15.63
N GLY A 95 -3.26 -6.18 -15.59
CA GLY A 95 -4.30 -7.19 -15.75
C GLY A 95 -4.63 -7.88 -14.43
N ARG A 96 -4.90 -9.20 -14.44
CA ARG A 96 -5.15 -10.02 -13.24
C ARG A 96 -3.85 -10.51 -12.58
N THR A 97 -2.81 -9.72 -12.64
CA THR A 97 -1.46 -10.07 -12.14
C THR A 97 -1.50 -10.22 -10.61
N PRO A 98 -0.62 -11.07 -10.03
CA PRO A 98 -0.64 -11.42 -8.62
C PRO A 98 -0.38 -10.21 -7.70
N ASN A 99 -0.41 -10.48 -6.40
CA ASN A 99 -0.35 -9.50 -5.31
C ASN A 99 0.84 -8.51 -5.35
N PHE A 100 1.86 -8.76 -6.17
CA PHE A 100 3.05 -7.92 -6.31
C PHE A 100 3.56 -7.90 -7.75
N VAL A 101 4.18 -6.78 -8.13
CA VAL A 101 5.04 -6.68 -9.32
C VAL A 101 6.46 -7.06 -8.91
N ASP A 102 7.04 -8.02 -9.62
CA ASP A 102 8.35 -8.60 -9.28
C ASP A 102 9.46 -7.55 -9.31
N GLN A 103 9.54 -6.77 -10.39
CA GLN A 103 10.56 -5.75 -10.56
C GLN A 103 10.04 -4.53 -11.33
N LEU A 104 10.33 -3.34 -10.81
CA LEU A 104 10.25 -2.07 -11.53
C LEU A 104 11.65 -1.49 -11.68
N THR A 105 11.96 -1.05 -12.89
CA THR A 105 13.24 -0.49 -13.26
C THR A 105 13.04 0.91 -13.82
N VAL A 106 13.68 1.89 -13.22
CA VAL A 106 13.74 3.26 -13.75
C VAL A 106 15.14 3.55 -14.23
N GLY A 107 15.24 4.02 -15.47
CA GLY A 107 16.46 4.41 -16.14
C GLY A 107 16.47 5.90 -16.47
N LEU A 108 17.61 6.54 -16.24
CA LEU A 108 17.90 7.90 -16.66
C LEU A 108 19.28 7.93 -17.33
N GLY A 109 19.31 8.05 -18.66
CA GLY A 109 20.54 7.93 -19.44
C GLY A 109 21.20 6.56 -19.24
N SER A 110 22.46 6.55 -18.79
CA SER A 110 23.22 5.32 -18.50
C SER A 110 23.02 4.76 -17.09
N LYS A 111 22.18 5.40 -16.27
CA LYS A 111 21.95 5.01 -14.87
C LYS A 111 20.61 4.31 -14.74
N LEU A 112 20.60 3.20 -14.00
CA LEU A 112 19.42 2.36 -13.84
C LEU A 112 19.28 1.97 -12.37
N ARG A 113 18.05 1.96 -11.86
CA ARG A 113 17.73 1.44 -10.54
C ARG A 113 16.50 0.54 -10.62
N ASN A 114 16.58 -0.61 -9.95
CA ASN A 114 15.49 -1.54 -9.75
C ASN A 114 14.93 -1.49 -8.32
N TRP A 115 13.62 -1.71 -8.22
CA TRP A 115 12.87 -1.96 -7.00
C TRP A 115 12.05 -3.23 -7.20
N THR A 116 11.95 -4.04 -6.15
CA THR A 116 11.24 -5.32 -6.19
C THR A 116 10.00 -5.27 -5.29
N GLN A 117 9.10 -6.24 -5.48
CA GLN A 117 7.93 -6.47 -4.62
C GLN A 117 7.02 -5.25 -4.46
N LEU A 118 6.59 -4.67 -5.58
CA LEU A 118 5.75 -3.47 -5.56
C LEU A 118 4.27 -3.86 -5.52
N ILE A 119 3.52 -3.20 -4.66
CA ILE A 119 2.09 -3.47 -4.49
C ILE A 119 1.32 -2.87 -5.67
N PRO A 120 0.48 -3.63 -6.39
CA PRO A 120 -0.38 -3.09 -7.43
C PRO A 120 -1.38 -2.05 -6.89
N ASN A 121 -1.98 -1.27 -7.78
CA ASN A 121 -2.92 -0.19 -7.46
C ASN A 121 -2.35 0.89 -6.54
N SER A 122 -1.02 0.99 -6.51
CA SER A 122 -0.27 2.02 -5.79
C SER A 122 0.31 3.05 -6.76
N GLN A 123 0.72 4.19 -6.19
CA GLN A 123 1.44 5.24 -6.90
C GLN A 123 2.87 5.30 -6.38
N ILE A 124 3.84 5.18 -7.27
CA ILE A 124 5.26 5.20 -6.94
C ILE A 124 5.85 6.52 -7.40
N ILE A 125 6.51 7.23 -6.50
CA ILE A 125 7.26 8.44 -6.79
C ILE A 125 8.75 8.16 -6.63
N VAL A 126 9.48 8.23 -7.73
CA VAL A 126 10.93 8.02 -7.79
C VAL A 126 11.64 9.36 -7.80
N VAL A 127 12.59 9.52 -6.88
CA VAL A 127 13.46 10.68 -6.76
C VAL A 127 14.91 10.22 -7.06
N PRO A 128 15.42 10.47 -8.28
CA PRO A 128 16.72 10.03 -8.74
C PRO A 128 17.84 10.92 -8.20
N LYS A 129 18.06 10.86 -6.87
CA LYS A 129 19.05 11.67 -6.17
C LYS A 129 19.99 10.80 -5.33
N PRO A 130 21.31 11.02 -5.40
CA PRO A 130 22.05 11.78 -6.42
C PRO A 130 22.04 11.09 -7.80
N LEU A 131 22.16 11.85 -8.89
CA LEU A 131 22.08 11.33 -10.26
C LEU A 131 23.22 10.34 -10.61
N ASN A 132 24.40 10.52 -10.00
CA ASN A 132 25.58 9.69 -10.30
C ASN A 132 25.49 8.29 -9.69
N GLU A 133 24.76 8.14 -8.59
CA GLU A 133 24.67 6.92 -7.78
C GLU A 133 23.21 6.43 -7.70
N PRO A 134 22.76 5.64 -8.68
CA PRO A 134 21.40 5.09 -8.70
C PRO A 134 21.05 4.22 -7.47
N SER A 135 22.04 3.71 -6.73
CA SER A 135 21.87 2.98 -5.46
C SER A 135 21.24 3.83 -4.35
N HIS A 136 21.40 5.15 -4.40
CA HIS A 136 20.84 6.07 -3.40
C HIS A 136 19.49 6.67 -3.80
N TRP A 137 19.00 6.38 -5.01
CA TRP A 137 17.69 6.83 -5.46
C TRP A 137 16.59 6.32 -4.52
N LYS A 138 15.64 7.20 -4.21
CA LYS A 138 14.54 6.90 -3.30
C LYS A 138 13.27 6.69 -4.09
N ALA A 139 12.51 5.65 -3.75
CA ALA A 139 11.15 5.46 -4.21
C ALA A 139 10.19 5.57 -3.01
N GLN A 140 9.15 6.37 -3.17
CA GLN A 140 8.09 6.54 -2.18
C GLN A 140 6.82 5.91 -2.74
N LEU A 141 6.27 4.95 -1.99
CA LEU A 141 5.04 4.27 -2.34
C LEU A 141 3.86 4.93 -1.64
N PHE A 142 2.88 5.36 -2.42
CA PHE A 142 1.60 5.85 -1.92
C PHE A 142 0.53 4.83 -2.28
N VAL A 143 0.02 4.17 -1.25
CA VAL A 143 -1.11 3.25 -1.39
C VAL A 143 -2.38 4.06 -1.16
N THR A 144 -3.32 3.99 -2.09
CA THR A 144 -4.64 4.61 -1.90
C THR A 144 -5.34 3.83 -0.79
N PRO A 145 -5.71 4.45 0.35
CA PRO A 145 -6.38 3.74 1.43
C PRO A 145 -7.72 3.21 0.91
N SER A 146 -7.82 1.88 0.78
CA SER A 146 -9.06 1.24 0.36
C SER A 146 -10.09 1.27 1.49
N LYS A 147 -11.37 1.41 1.15
CA LYS A 147 -12.49 1.25 2.09
C LYS A 147 -12.43 -0.07 2.85
N LEU A 148 -11.84 -1.11 2.24
CA LEU A 148 -11.61 -2.41 2.87
C LEU A 148 -10.71 -2.31 4.10
N ILE A 149 -9.64 -1.49 4.05
CA ILE A 149 -8.73 -1.33 5.19
C ILE A 149 -9.47 -0.73 6.38
N LEU A 150 -10.31 0.28 6.15
CA LEU A 150 -11.13 0.88 7.20
C LEU A 150 -12.13 -0.12 7.77
N MET A 151 -12.81 -0.90 6.92
CA MET A 151 -13.74 -1.95 7.36
C MET A 151 -13.03 -3.01 8.21
N SER A 152 -11.82 -3.43 7.82
CA SER A 152 -11.03 -4.40 8.58
C SER A 152 -10.59 -3.86 9.95
N VAL A 153 -10.20 -2.58 10.03
CA VAL A 153 -9.85 -1.94 11.31
C VAL A 153 -11.07 -1.89 12.24
N VAL A 154 -12.24 -1.55 11.71
CA VAL A 154 -13.49 -1.55 12.48
C VAL A 154 -13.86 -2.95 12.95
N ALA A 155 -13.77 -3.95 12.05
CA ALA A 155 -14.05 -5.35 12.39
C ALA A 155 -13.09 -5.86 13.47
N LEU A 156 -11.78 -5.65 13.32
CA LEU A 156 -10.78 -6.07 14.29
C LEU A 156 -10.94 -5.34 15.63
N GLY A 157 -11.20 -4.03 15.59
CA GLY A 157 -11.50 -3.24 16.78
C GLY A 157 -12.74 -3.76 17.50
N GLY A 158 -13.80 -4.08 16.77
CA GLY A 158 -15.01 -4.69 17.31
C GLY A 158 -14.73 -6.04 17.98
N THR A 159 -13.96 -6.92 17.33
CA THR A 159 -13.58 -8.21 17.92
C THR A 159 -12.75 -8.04 19.19
N CYS A 160 -11.79 -7.10 19.21
CA CYS A 160 -11.00 -6.80 20.40
C CYS A 160 -11.88 -6.29 21.55
N LEU A 161 -12.83 -5.40 21.28
CA LEU A 161 -13.73 -4.87 22.31
C LEU A 161 -14.61 -5.97 22.92
N VAL A 162 -15.13 -6.89 22.11
CA VAL A 162 -15.92 -8.03 22.59
C VAL A 162 -15.08 -8.93 23.50
N ILE A 163 -13.84 -9.23 23.12
CA ILE A 163 -12.92 -10.03 23.94
C ILE A 163 -12.63 -9.32 25.27
N VAL A 164 -12.33 -8.02 25.24
CA VAL A 164 -12.09 -7.22 26.47
C VAL A 164 -13.32 -7.22 27.38
N PHE A 165 -14.52 -7.10 26.81
CA PHE A 165 -15.76 -7.13 27.57
C PHE A 165 -15.97 -8.49 28.27
N ILE A 166 -15.75 -9.60 27.55
CA ILE A 166 -15.85 -10.96 28.12
C ILE A 166 -14.85 -11.13 29.28
N ILE A 167 -13.60 -10.69 29.09
CA ILE A 167 -12.56 -10.74 30.12
C ILE A 167 -12.97 -9.91 31.34
N LEU A 168 -13.52 -8.71 31.15
CA LEU A 168 -13.98 -7.86 32.26
C LEU A 168 -15.11 -8.51 33.07
N VAL A 169 -16.09 -9.12 32.40
CA VAL A 169 -17.20 -9.81 33.07
C VAL A 169 -16.68 -10.99 33.89
N LEU A 170 -15.79 -11.80 33.31
CA LEU A 170 -15.15 -12.92 34.01
C LEU A 170 -14.36 -12.44 35.23
N TYR A 171 -13.58 -11.36 35.08
CA TYR A 171 -12.81 -10.78 36.19
C TYR A 171 -13.70 -10.29 37.33
N ILE A 172 -14.85 -9.69 37.04
CA ILE A 172 -15.79 -9.24 38.08
C ILE A 172 -16.43 -10.44 38.79
N LYS A 173 -16.75 -11.52 38.05
CA LYS A 173 -17.29 -12.75 38.63
C LYS A 173 -16.29 -13.39 39.58
N GLU A 174 -15.05 -13.57 39.12
CA GLU A 174 -13.94 -14.09 39.93
C GLU A 174 -13.73 -13.24 41.19
N LYS A 175 -13.69 -11.91 41.05
CA LYS A 175 -13.57 -10.98 42.18
C LYS A 175 -14.72 -11.07 43.18
N ARG A 176 -15.92 -11.46 42.73
CA ARG A 176 -17.09 -11.65 43.60
C ARG A 176 -17.00 -12.97 44.37
N GLU A 177 -16.58 -14.04 43.71
CA GLU A 177 -16.37 -15.36 44.32
C GLU A 177 -15.27 -15.28 45.39
N ASP A 178 -14.12 -14.67 45.07
CA ASP A 178 -13.02 -14.40 46.03
C ASP A 178 -13.49 -13.62 47.27
N LYS A 179 -14.40 -12.66 47.10
CA LYS A 179 -14.93 -11.86 48.22
C LYS A 179 -15.85 -12.68 49.12
N GLN A 180 -16.63 -13.60 48.55
CA GLN A 180 -17.51 -14.47 49.33
C GLN A 180 -16.70 -15.48 50.15
N GLU A 181 -15.63 -16.05 49.58
CA GLU A 181 -14.73 -16.96 50.30
C GLU A 181 -14.04 -16.26 51.49
N ARG A 182 -13.48 -15.06 51.28
CA ARG A 182 -12.83 -14.28 52.37
C ARG A 182 -13.77 -13.95 53.52
N LEU A 183 -15.05 -13.67 53.24
CA LEU A 183 -16.04 -13.42 54.28
C LEU A 183 -16.30 -14.70 55.09
N GLN A 184 -16.43 -15.85 54.43
CA GLN A 184 -16.63 -17.15 55.10
C GLN A 184 -15.43 -17.55 55.96
N GLU A 185 -14.20 -17.32 55.49
CA GLU A 185 -13.00 -17.55 56.28
C GLU A 185 -12.95 -16.65 57.52
N SER A 186 -13.25 -15.35 57.38
CA SER A 186 -13.27 -14.42 58.53
C SER A 186 -14.31 -14.78 59.58
N HIS A 187 -15.49 -15.26 59.16
CA HIS A 187 -16.54 -15.73 60.08
C HIS A 187 -16.17 -17.06 60.75
N ARG A 188 -15.38 -17.92 60.10
CA ARG A 188 -14.87 -19.18 60.67
C ARG A 188 -13.79 -18.93 61.73
N PHE A 189 -12.90 -17.95 61.54
CA PHE A 189 -11.89 -17.59 62.54
C PHE A 189 -12.49 -16.96 63.81
N HIS A 190 -13.62 -16.25 63.70
CA HIS A 190 -14.28 -15.66 64.86
C HIS A 190 -14.99 -16.69 65.75
N PHE A 191 -15.23 -17.91 65.25
CA PHE A 191 -15.92 -18.98 65.99
C PHE A 191 -14.95 -19.98 66.65
N ASP A 192 -13.66 -19.97 66.29
CA ASP A 192 -12.64 -20.92 66.77
C ASP A 192 -11.81 -20.36 67.95
N ALA A 193 -12.13 -19.15 68.42
CA ALA A 193 -11.41 -18.43 69.49
C ALA A 193 -12.25 -18.20 70.77
N MET A 194 -13.42 -18.84 70.90
CA MET A 194 -14.22 -18.98 72.14
C MET A 194 -14.34 -20.45 72.51
#